data_AF-A0A949EXY4-F1
#
_entry.id   AF-A0A949EXY4-F1
#
_cell.length_a   1.000
_cell.length_b   1.000
_cell.length_c   1.000
_cell.angle_alpha   90.00
_cell.angle_beta   90.00
_cell.angle_gamma   90.00
#
_symmetry.space_group_name_H-M   'P 1'
#
loop_
_entity.id
_entity.type
_entity.pdbx_description
1 polymer ?
#
loop_
_entity_poly.entity_id
_entity_poly.type
_entity_poly.pdbx_seq_one_letter_code
_entity_poly.pdbx_strand_id
1 'polypeptide(L)'
;MDELRDYFLCDSCANKHFKRIYNFSLRFHGVNFSDDLIYDQLTDEVYQCTKCHKTFTKKQVEYGLAEIKKKRKKDYKDSASF
;
A
#
# COMPACT_ATOMS: atom_id res chain seq x y z
N MET A 1 -7.49 13.03 -26.87
CA MET A 1 -6.56 12.09 -26.21
C MET A 1 -7.32 11.57 -25.00
N ASP A 2 -7.76 10.32 -25.03
CA ASP A 2 -8.49 9.75 -23.89
C ASP A 2 -7.50 9.36 -22.80
N GLU A 3 -7.41 10.20 -21.76
CA GLU A 3 -6.66 9.87 -20.54
C GLU A 3 -7.43 8.80 -19.76
N LEU A 4 -7.05 7.55 -19.99
CA LEU A 4 -7.56 6.44 -19.22
C LEU A 4 -6.85 6.38 -17.86
N ARG A 5 -7.63 6.59 -16.80
CA ARG A 5 -7.15 6.63 -15.41
C ARG A 5 -7.70 5.45 -14.62
N ASP A 6 -6.83 4.50 -14.33
CA ASP A 6 -7.14 3.39 -13.44
C ASP A 6 -6.76 3.74 -11.99
N TYR A 7 -7.57 3.27 -11.04
CA TYR A 7 -7.35 3.47 -9.63
C TYR A 7 -7.01 2.14 -8.95
N PHE A 8 -6.19 2.20 -7.90
CA PHE A 8 -6.09 1.10 -6.97
C PHE A 8 -7.43 0.93 -6.25
N LEU A 9 -8.00 -0.28 -6.32
CA LEU A 9 -9.27 -0.61 -5.69
C LEU A 9 -9.03 -1.52 -4.50
N CYS A 10 -9.83 -1.34 -3.46
CA CYS A 10 -9.84 -2.23 -2.31
C CYS A 10 -10.26 -3.63 -2.76
N ASP A 11 -9.41 -4.63 -2.51
CA ASP A 11 -9.66 -6.03 -2.84
C ASP A 11 -10.94 -6.63 -2.22
N SER A 12 -11.42 -6.04 -1.13
CA SER A 12 -12.60 -6.52 -0.39
C SER A 12 -13.91 -5.85 -0.83
N CYS A 13 -13.89 -4.59 -1.27
CA CYS A 13 -15.13 -3.84 -1.53
C CYS A 13 -15.11 -2.97 -2.79
N ALA A 14 -14.07 -3.12 -3.62
CA ALA A 14 -13.83 -2.37 -4.85
C ALA A 14 -13.84 -0.84 -4.68
N ASN A 15 -13.71 -0.33 -3.46
CA ASN A 15 -13.66 1.10 -3.17
C ASN A 15 -12.31 1.70 -3.59
N LYS A 16 -12.35 2.90 -4.17
CA LYS A 16 -11.15 3.67 -4.58
C LYS A 16 -10.66 4.65 -3.52
N HIS A 17 -11.42 4.87 -2.46
CA HIS A 17 -11.14 5.89 -1.45
C HIS A 17 -10.40 5.29 -0.25
N PHE A 18 -9.25 5.87 0.07
CA PHE A 18 -8.41 5.45 1.19
C PHE A 18 -8.01 6.67 2.03
N LYS A 19 -7.95 6.49 3.35
CA LYS A 19 -7.33 7.45 4.27
C LYS A 19 -5.92 6.97 4.63
N ARG A 20 -4.98 7.88 4.78
CA ARG A 20 -3.62 7.58 5.26
C ARG A 20 -3.62 7.64 6.78
N ILE A 21 -3.06 6.62 7.42
CA ILE A 21 -2.88 6.53 8.87
C ILE A 21 -1.38 6.38 9.11
N TYR A 22 -0.87 7.18 10.04
CA TYR A 22 0.47 7.00 10.57
C TYR A 22 0.36 6.33 11.94
N ASN A 23 1.05 5.20 12.09
CA ASN A 23 1.19 4.52 13.36
C ASN A 23 2.57 4.86 13.91
N PHE A 24 2.61 5.38 15.12
CA PHE A 24 3.85 5.68 15.83
C PHE A 24 4.06 4.58 16.86
N SER A 25 5.17 3.86 16.76
CA SER A 25 5.51 2.80 17.71
C SER A 25 6.94 2.97 18.23
N LEU A 26 7.16 2.50 19.45
CA LEU A 26 8.49 2.35 20.03
C LEU A 26 8.80 0.87 20.07
N ARG A 27 9.91 0.48 19.44
CA ARG A 27 10.43 -0.88 19.50
C ARG A 27 11.54 -0.94 20.51
N PHE A 28 11.32 -1.68 21.59
CA PHE A 28 12.32 -1.87 22.63
C PHE A 28 13.19 -3.08 22.31
N HIS A 29 14.50 -2.90 22.45
CA HIS A 29 15.51 -3.93 22.32
C HIS A 29 16.12 -4.19 23.71
N GLY A 30 15.82 -5.35 24.28
CA GLY A 30 16.50 -5.81 25.50
C GLY A 30 17.93 -6.23 25.16
N VAL A 31 18.91 -5.68 25.86
CA VAL A 31 20.31 -6.08 25.75
C VAL A 31 20.73 -6.88 26.99
N ASN A 32 21.38 -8.03 26.77
CA ASN A 32 21.65 -9.03 27.80
C ASN A 32 22.66 -8.62 28.90
N PHE A 33 23.16 -7.39 28.92
CA PHE A 33 24.27 -6.99 29.80
C PHE A 33 24.16 -5.59 30.43
N SER A 34 23.00 -4.92 30.35
CA SER A 34 22.71 -3.67 31.08
C SER A 34 21.22 -3.59 31.43
N ASP A 35 20.87 -2.92 32.53
CA ASP A 35 19.48 -2.53 32.85
C ASP A 35 18.93 -1.45 31.87
N ASP A 36 19.73 -1.00 30.90
CA ASP A 36 19.34 -0.02 29.89
C ASP A 36 18.50 -0.64 28.75
N LEU A 37 17.26 -0.15 28.58
CA LEU A 37 16.44 -0.41 27.39
C LEU A 37 16.85 0.53 26.25
N ILE A 38 17.33 -0.04 25.15
CA ILE A 38 17.47 0.69 23.89
C ILE A 38 16.11 0.68 23.19
N TYR A 39 15.69 1.81 22.61
CA TYR A 39 14.46 1.90 21.84
C TYR A 39 14.67 2.54 20.47
N ASP A 40 13.93 2.05 19.49
CA ASP A 40 13.80 2.65 18.16
C ASP A 40 12.41 3.23 18.01
N GLN A 41 12.32 4.49 17.55
CA GLN A 41 11.04 5.09 17.15
C GLN A 41 10.75 4.73 15.69
N LEU A 42 9.61 4.08 15.46
CA LEU A 42 9.15 3.66 14.15
C LEU A 42 7.87 4.43 13.79
N THR A 43 7.84 4.96 12.57
CA THR A 43 6.63 5.55 11.99
C THR A 43 6.21 4.69 10.82
N ASP A 44 5.14 3.91 10.99
CA ASP A 44 4.57 3.07 9.95
C ASP A 44 3.42 3.81 9.25
N GLU A 45 3.38 3.66 7.94
CA GLU A 45 2.35 4.27 7.11
C GLU A 45 1.43 3.19 6.53
N VAL A 46 0.14 3.31 6.84
CA VAL A 46 -0.90 2.40 6.33
C VAL A 46 -2.04 3.17 5.69
N TYR A 47 -2.63 2.58 4.65
CA TYR A 47 -3.74 3.10 3.88
C TYR A 47 -5.01 2.33 4.25
N GLN A 48 -5.97 2.98 4.89
CA GLN A 48 -7.22 2.36 5.27
C GLN A 48 -8.32 2.68 4.27
N CYS A 49 -9.00 1.67 3.76
CA CYS A 49 -10.20 1.83 2.94
C CYS A 49 -11.29 2.54 3.74
N THR A 50 -11.90 3.58 3.16
CA THR A 50 -12.94 4.37 3.85
C THR A 50 -14.28 3.64 3.98
N LYS A 51 -14.48 2.53 3.26
CA LYS A 51 -15.74 1.77 3.23
C LYS A 51 -15.73 0.52 4.11
N CYS A 52 -14.70 -0.32 3.99
CA CYS A 52 -14.60 -1.57 4.76
C CYS A 52 -13.54 -1.53 5.86
N HIS A 53 -12.85 -0.40 6.03
CA HIS A 53 -11.80 -0.20 7.05
C HIS A 53 -10.59 -1.12 6.96
N LYS A 54 -10.48 -1.95 5.90
CA LYS A 54 -9.31 -2.77 5.63
C LYS A 54 -8.08 -1.89 5.39
N THR A 55 -6.96 -2.26 6.00
CA THR A 55 -5.69 -1.54 5.92
C THR A 55 -4.76 -2.17 4.90
N PHE A 56 -3.98 -1.34 4.21
CA PHE A 56 -2.99 -1.73 3.23
C PHE A 56 -1.67 -1.03 3.52
N THR A 57 -0.55 -1.73 3.37
CA THR A 57 0.76 -1.09 3.49
C THR A 57 1.12 -0.35 2.20
N LYS A 58 2.05 0.61 2.29
CA LYS A 58 2.60 1.28 1.10
C LYS A 58 3.07 0.28 0.03
N LYS A 59 3.76 -0.79 0.45
CA LYS A 59 4.23 -1.87 -0.45
C LYS A 59 3.07 -2.57 -1.19
N GLN A 60 1.94 -2.80 -0.52
CA GLN A 60 0.77 -3.43 -1.14
C GLN A 60 0.12 -2.52 -2.17
N VAL A 61 0.01 -1.22 -1.88
CA VAL A 61 -0.53 -0.22 -2.83
C VAL A 61 0.37 -0.10 -4.06
N GLU A 62 1.68 0.02 -3.85
CA GLU A 62 2.67 0.07 -4.95
C GLU A 62 2.62 -1.18 -5.83
N TYR A 63 2.53 -2.36 -5.21
CA TYR A 63 2.37 -3.62 -5.94
C TYR A 63 1.08 -3.64 -6.77
N GLY A 64 -0.06 -3.22 -6.19
CA GLY A 64 -1.32 -3.16 -6.91
C GLY A 64 -1.28 -2.21 -8.11
N LEU A 65 -0.65 -1.03 -7.98
CA LEU A 65 -0.45 -0.10 -9.08
C LEU A 65 0.46 -0.67 -10.17
N ALA A 66 1.51 -1.39 -9.79
CA ALA A 66 2.40 -2.06 -10.73
C ALA A 66 1.65 -3.13 -11.56
N GLU A 67 0.75 -3.89 -10.94
CA GLU A 67 -0.09 -4.88 -11.63
C GLU A 67 -1.09 -4.23 -12.59
N ILE A 68 -1.72 -3.11 -12.21
CA ILE A 68 -2.59 -2.31 -13.11
C ILE A 68 -1.79 -1.86 -14.34
N LYS A 69 -0.58 -1.33 -14.14
CA LYS A 69 0.30 -0.89 -15.23
C LYS A 69 0.66 -2.05 -16.17
N LYS A 70 0.96 -3.24 -15.63
CA LYS A 70 1.28 -4.43 -16.43
C LYS A 70 0.07 -4.89 -17.27
N LYS A 71 -1.12 -4.97 -16.67
CA LYS A 71 -2.36 -5.36 -17.37
C LYS A 71 -2.64 -4.42 -18.53
N ARG A 72 -2.66 -3.10 -18.29
CA ARG A 72 -2.90 -2.10 -19.34
C ARG A 72 -1.88 -2.15 -20.47
N LYS A 73 -0.61 -2.38 -20.15
CA LYS A 73 0.44 -2.56 -21.17
C LYS A 73 0.23 -3.83 -22.01
N LYS A 74 -0.28 -4.91 -21.41
CA LYS A 74 -0.62 -6.14 -22.11
C LYS A 74 -1.83 -5.94 -23.01
N ASP A 75 -2.92 -5.41 -22.46
CA ASP A 75 -4.17 -5.18 -23.20
C ASP A 75 -3.95 -4.26 -24.42
N TYR A 76 -3.14 -3.22 -24.28
CA TYR A 76 -2.75 -2.35 -25.40
C TYR A 76 -1.99 -3.11 -26.49
N LYS A 77 -1.02 -3.96 -26.12
CA LYS A 77 -0.24 -4.75 -27.08
C LYS A 77 -1.11 -5.78 -27.82
N ASP A 78 -2.01 -6.42 -27.09
CA ASP A 78 -2.93 -7.41 -27.66
C ASP A 78 -3.91 -6.72 -28.64
N SER A 79 -4.36 -5.50 -28.32
CA SER A 79 -5.22 -4.69 -29.22
C SER A 79 -4.51 -4.12 -30.45
N ALA A 80 -3.18 -3.98 -30.42
CA ALA A 80 -2.37 -3.44 -31.52
C ALA A 80 -1.81 -4.53 -32.45
N SER A 81 -2.13 -5.80 -32.18
CA SER A 81 -1.64 -6.97 -32.93
C SER A 81 -2.71 -7.56 -33.87
N PHE A 82 -3.84 -6.86 -34.04
CA PHE A 82 -4.91 -7.13 -35.01
C PHE A 82 -5.03 -6.00 -36.02
#